data_AF-A0A0Q9Y771-F1
#
_entry.id   AF-A0A0Q9Y771-F1
#
_cell.length_a   1.000
_cell.length_b   1.000
_cell.length_c   1.000
_cell.angle_alpha   90.00
_cell.angle_beta   90.00
_cell.angle_gamma   90.00
#
_symmetry.space_group_name_H-M   'P 1'
#
loop_
_entity.id
_entity.type
_entity.pdbx_description
1 polymer ?
#
loop_
_entity_poly.entity_id
_entity_poly.type
_entity_poly.pdbx_seq_one_letter_code
_entity_poly.pdbx_strand_id
1 'polypeptide(L)'
;MASTKKLWYKQPAQNWNEALPIGNGRLGGMVFGEVVAEQIQLNEDSVWYGGPRDRHNPDAICYLPEVRKLLSEGRLKEAEKLAALAFPGLPSSQRHYEPLGDLLIDFQHNEQDYTSYRRELDLQKGLVRVQYTVGHVQYQREIFSSYPDQVMIIRLTASEKRSISFMTHFDRGKTRNLDDMEPVSLDSLVMRGITGGKEGIGKELLFEVSSEP
;
A
#
# COMPACT_ATOMS: atom_id res chain seq x y z
N MET A 1 35.87 -5.45 -3.92
CA MET A 1 34.75 -5.82 -3.03
C MET A 1 33.51 -5.10 -3.52
N ALA A 2 32.43 -5.82 -3.85
CA ALA A 2 31.21 -5.17 -4.31
C ALA A 2 30.64 -4.30 -3.17
N SER A 3 30.42 -3.01 -3.45
CA SER A 3 29.75 -2.11 -2.52
C SER A 3 28.32 -2.61 -2.29
N THR A 4 28.02 -3.09 -1.09
CA THR A 4 26.66 -3.49 -0.70
C THR A 4 25.81 -2.23 -0.56
N LYS A 5 24.95 -1.97 -1.54
CA LYS A 5 24.01 -0.85 -1.53
C LYS A 5 22.83 -1.18 -0.63
N LYS A 6 22.90 -0.80 0.63
CA LYS A 6 21.87 -1.04 1.64
C LYS A 6 21.44 0.25 2.32
N LEU A 7 20.14 0.40 2.54
CA LEU A 7 19.59 1.30 3.55
C LEU A 7 19.39 0.46 4.82
N TRP A 8 19.83 0.93 5.99
CA TRP A 8 19.70 0.15 7.22
C TRP A 8 19.51 1.03 8.45
N TYR A 9 18.78 0.49 9.42
CA TYR A 9 18.31 1.21 10.61
C TYR A 9 18.37 0.30 11.83
N LYS A 10 18.58 0.92 13.01
CA LYS A 10 18.68 0.22 14.31
C LYS A 10 17.38 0.25 15.12
N GLN A 11 16.28 0.73 14.53
CA GLN A 11 14.98 0.80 15.17
C GLN A 11 13.86 0.63 14.12
N PRO A 12 12.66 0.18 14.52
CA PRO A 12 11.47 0.18 13.68
C PRO A 12 11.13 1.56 13.11
N ALA A 13 10.34 1.60 12.04
CA ALA A 13 9.83 2.84 11.47
C ALA A 13 8.74 3.44 12.38
N GLN A 14 8.90 4.70 12.78
CA GLN A 14 7.88 5.39 13.61
C GLN A 14 6.67 5.87 12.83
N ASN A 15 6.83 6.04 11.51
CA ASN A 15 5.78 6.47 10.61
C ASN A 15 6.08 5.99 9.18
N TRP A 16 5.11 6.16 8.30
CA TRP A 16 5.17 5.69 6.91
C TRP A 16 6.41 6.18 6.13
N ASN A 17 6.91 7.40 6.39
CA ASN A 17 8.08 7.93 5.69
C ASN A 17 9.39 7.23 6.06
N GLU A 18 9.40 6.49 7.16
CA GLU A 18 10.57 5.72 7.61
C GLU A 18 10.51 4.25 7.20
N ALA A 19 9.34 3.77 6.72
CA ALA A 19 9.14 2.40 6.28
C ALA A 19 9.93 2.11 4.98
N LEU A 20 10.29 0.84 4.78
CA LEU A 20 11.10 0.43 3.62
C LEU A 20 10.20 -0.03 2.46
N PRO A 21 10.31 0.57 1.27
CA PRO A 21 9.52 0.16 0.11
C PRO A 21 10.07 -1.13 -0.51
N ILE A 22 9.14 -2.00 -0.92
CA ILE A 22 9.36 -3.14 -1.82
C ILE A 22 8.30 -3.10 -2.92
N GLY A 23 8.61 -3.67 -4.08
CA GLY A 23 7.61 -3.82 -5.13
C GLY A 23 8.12 -4.55 -6.35
N ASN A 24 7.17 -5.07 -7.14
CA ASN A 24 7.43 -5.78 -8.39
C ASN A 24 6.87 -5.04 -9.62
N GLY A 25 6.59 -3.73 -9.48
CA GLY A 25 5.94 -2.92 -10.50
C GLY A 25 4.41 -2.91 -10.40
N ARG A 26 3.78 -3.98 -9.90
CA ARG A 26 2.33 -4.09 -9.69
C ARG A 26 1.97 -4.07 -8.20
N LEU A 27 2.49 -5.04 -7.44
CA LEU A 27 2.35 -5.15 -6.00
C LEU A 27 3.47 -4.38 -5.29
N GLY A 28 3.08 -3.51 -4.37
CA GLY A 28 3.96 -2.72 -3.51
C GLY A 28 3.70 -2.95 -2.03
N GLY A 29 4.73 -2.73 -1.21
CA GLY A 29 4.64 -2.83 0.24
C GLY A 29 5.56 -1.83 0.93
N MET A 30 5.09 -1.20 2.00
CA MET A 30 5.89 -0.38 2.89
C MET A 30 6.05 -1.12 4.22
N VAL A 31 7.26 -1.60 4.50
CA VAL A 31 7.56 -2.45 5.66
C VAL A 31 8.03 -1.61 6.84
N PHE A 32 7.30 -1.67 7.97
CA PHE A 32 7.61 -0.86 9.16
C PHE A 32 8.75 -1.47 9.99
N GLY A 33 8.79 -2.80 10.11
CA GLY A 33 9.81 -3.51 10.86
C GLY A 33 9.52 -3.60 12.36
N GLU A 34 8.27 -3.47 12.79
CA GLU A 34 7.90 -3.51 14.21
C GLU A 34 8.10 -4.89 14.84
N VAL A 35 8.53 -4.94 16.10
CA VAL A 35 8.93 -6.21 16.74
C VAL A 35 7.72 -7.03 17.17
N VAL A 36 6.74 -6.38 17.80
CA VAL A 36 5.54 -7.03 18.36
C VAL A 36 4.44 -7.09 17.29
N ALA A 37 4.05 -5.93 16.76
CA ALA A 37 2.98 -5.81 15.77
C ALA A 37 3.52 -5.22 14.46
N GLU A 38 3.97 -6.10 13.55
CA GLU A 38 4.43 -5.70 12.23
C GLU A 38 3.27 -5.15 11.40
N GLN A 39 3.57 -4.08 10.66
CA GLN A 39 2.67 -3.50 9.68
C GLN A 39 3.37 -3.47 8.32
N ILE A 40 2.70 -4.01 7.32
CA ILE A 40 3.07 -3.84 5.92
C ILE A 40 1.90 -3.15 5.23
N GLN A 41 2.07 -1.87 4.91
CA GLN A 41 1.07 -1.16 4.12
C GLN A 41 1.19 -1.62 2.67
N LEU A 42 0.08 -2.07 2.09
CA LEU A 42 0.02 -2.72 0.78
C LEU A 42 -0.53 -1.79 -0.30
N ASN A 43 0.01 -1.97 -1.49
CA ASN A 43 -0.41 -1.29 -2.71
C ASN A 43 -0.52 -2.27 -3.87
N GLU A 44 -1.47 -2.02 -4.74
CA GLU A 44 -1.58 -2.63 -6.06
C GLU A 44 -1.89 -1.50 -7.06
N ASP A 45 -1.17 -1.43 -8.18
CA ASP A 45 -1.14 -0.25 -9.06
C ASP A 45 -2.48 0.09 -9.74
N SER A 46 -3.39 -0.88 -9.85
CA SER A 46 -4.71 -0.74 -10.46
C SER A 46 -5.82 -0.37 -9.47
N VAL A 47 -5.52 -0.29 -8.17
CA VAL A 47 -6.49 0.10 -7.13
C VAL A 47 -6.68 1.62 -7.09
N TRP A 48 -7.75 2.10 -7.73
CA TRP A 48 -8.12 3.52 -7.81
C TRP A 48 -9.56 3.74 -7.37
N TYR A 49 -9.86 4.91 -6.79
CA TYR A 49 -11.22 5.23 -6.39
C TYR A 49 -12.16 5.40 -7.60
N GLY A 50 -13.15 4.52 -7.72
CA GLY A 50 -14.22 4.59 -8.72
C GLY A 50 -13.85 3.97 -10.07
N GLY A 51 -14.81 3.89 -10.99
CA GLY A 51 -14.60 3.29 -12.31
C GLY A 51 -14.56 4.30 -13.47
N PRO A 52 -14.62 3.77 -14.71
CA PRO A 52 -14.71 4.57 -15.92
C PRO A 52 -15.77 5.66 -15.83
N ARG A 53 -15.43 6.87 -16.27
CA ARG A 53 -16.34 8.01 -16.19
C ARG A 53 -16.13 8.98 -17.33
N ASP A 54 -17.21 9.32 -18.01
CA ASP A 54 -17.23 10.47 -18.91
C ASP A 54 -17.21 11.77 -18.09
N ARG A 55 -16.24 12.63 -18.40
CA ARG A 55 -16.05 13.93 -17.77
C ARG A 55 -16.24 15.09 -18.74
N HIS A 56 -16.73 14.83 -19.94
CA HIS A 56 -16.99 15.88 -20.92
C HIS A 56 -17.99 16.88 -20.35
N ASN A 57 -17.61 18.15 -20.39
CA ASN A 57 -18.51 19.23 -20.04
C ASN A 57 -19.20 19.74 -21.32
N PRO A 58 -20.52 19.51 -21.48
CA PRO A 58 -21.23 19.94 -22.68
C PRO A 58 -21.27 21.46 -22.82
N ASP A 59 -21.09 22.23 -21.75
CA ASP A 59 -21.09 23.69 -21.79
C ASP A 59 -19.85 24.25 -22.48
N ALA A 60 -18.74 23.50 -22.51
CA ALA A 60 -17.48 23.97 -23.06
C ALA A 60 -17.61 24.38 -24.53
N ILE A 61 -18.29 23.56 -25.35
CA ILE A 61 -18.48 23.88 -26.77
C ILE A 61 -19.44 25.05 -26.98
N CYS A 62 -20.48 25.17 -26.14
CA CYS A 62 -21.47 26.23 -26.22
C CYS A 62 -20.88 27.61 -25.91
N TYR A 63 -20.00 27.70 -24.90
CA TYR A 63 -19.42 28.98 -24.44
C TYR A 63 -18.05 29.31 -25.04
N LEU A 64 -17.44 28.38 -25.80
CA LEU A 64 -16.16 28.64 -26.46
C LEU A 64 -16.16 29.87 -27.39
N PRO A 65 -17.20 30.13 -28.21
CA PRO A 65 -17.26 31.35 -29.03
C PRO A 65 -17.27 32.63 -28.18
N GLU A 66 -18.03 32.65 -27.08
CA GLU A 66 -18.15 33.84 -26.22
C GLU A 66 -16.86 34.11 -25.43
N VAL A 67 -16.21 33.07 -24.91
CA VAL A 67 -14.89 33.21 -24.27
C VAL A 67 -13.87 33.80 -25.24
N ARG A 68 -13.82 33.33 -26.49
CA ARG A 68 -12.92 33.88 -27.52
C ARG A 68 -13.22 35.35 -27.83
N LYS A 69 -14.50 35.72 -27.89
CA LYS A 69 -14.93 37.11 -28.08
C LYS A 69 -14.46 38.00 -26.93
N LEU A 70 -14.73 37.62 -25.69
CA LEU A 70 -14.30 38.37 -24.49
C LEU A 70 -12.78 38.58 -24.46
N LEU A 71 -12.00 37.57 -24.86
CA LEU A 71 -10.54 37.69 -24.99
C LEU A 71 -10.13 38.70 -26.06
N SER A 72 -10.78 38.68 -27.24
CA SER A 72 -10.50 39.62 -28.32
C SER A 72 -10.85 41.07 -27.99
N GLU A 73 -11.82 41.28 -27.10
CA GLU A 73 -12.24 42.59 -26.59
C GLU A 73 -11.39 43.08 -25.40
N GLY A 74 -10.41 42.28 -24.93
CA GLY A 74 -9.58 42.62 -23.77
C GLY A 74 -10.28 42.45 -22.41
N ARG A 75 -11.47 41.83 -22.36
CA ARG A 75 -12.29 41.64 -21.14
C ARG A 75 -11.86 40.39 -20.36
N LEU A 76 -10.62 40.39 -19.90
CA LEU A 76 -9.96 39.19 -19.36
C LEU A 76 -10.67 38.59 -18.12
N LYS A 77 -11.12 39.41 -17.18
CA LYS A 77 -11.80 38.93 -15.95
C LYS A 77 -13.11 38.18 -16.26
N GLU A 78 -13.83 38.64 -17.28
CA GLU A 78 -15.10 38.05 -17.68
C GLU A 78 -14.87 36.75 -18.44
N ALA A 79 -13.87 36.74 -19.34
CA ALA A 79 -13.44 35.53 -20.03
C ALA A 79 -12.99 34.44 -19.05
N GLU A 80 -12.17 34.79 -18.06
CA GLU A 80 -11.69 33.88 -17.02
C GLU A 80 -12.85 33.30 -16.21
N LYS A 81 -13.77 34.14 -15.72
CA LYS A 81 -14.93 33.69 -14.95
C LYS A 81 -15.81 32.73 -15.77
N LEU A 82 -16.06 33.03 -17.04
CA LEU A 82 -16.89 32.18 -17.90
C LEU A 82 -16.18 30.84 -18.20
N ALA A 83 -14.89 30.87 -18.52
CA ALA A 83 -14.11 29.66 -18.75
C ALA A 83 -14.04 28.78 -17.50
N ALA A 84 -13.85 29.36 -16.32
CA ALA A 84 -13.81 28.62 -15.05
C ALA A 84 -15.14 27.90 -14.72
N LEU A 85 -16.27 28.37 -15.26
CA LEU A 85 -17.57 27.73 -15.07
C LEU A 85 -17.88 26.69 -16.15
N ALA A 86 -17.55 26.99 -17.41
CA ALA A 86 -17.98 26.18 -18.55
C ALA A 86 -16.98 25.10 -18.99
N PHE A 87 -15.69 25.25 -18.69
CA PHE A 87 -14.63 24.39 -19.25
C PHE A 87 -14.09 23.30 -18.31
N PRO A 88 -14.23 23.34 -16.97
CA PRO A 88 -13.82 22.20 -16.15
C PRO A 88 -14.58 20.93 -16.52
N GLY A 89 -13.92 19.79 -16.49
CA GLY A 89 -14.60 18.50 -16.64
C GLY A 89 -15.61 18.25 -15.51
N LEU A 90 -16.56 17.34 -15.74
CA LEU A 90 -17.63 17.03 -14.79
C LEU A 90 -17.46 15.61 -14.20
N PRO A 91 -17.02 15.46 -12.95
CA PRO A 91 -16.77 16.49 -11.95
C PRO A 91 -15.37 17.08 -12.16
N SER A 92 -15.09 18.21 -11.53
CA SER A 92 -13.81 18.89 -11.70
C SER A 92 -12.63 18.04 -11.18
N SER A 93 -12.81 17.30 -10.08
CA SER A 93 -11.77 16.45 -9.47
C SER A 93 -11.60 15.11 -10.16
N GLN A 94 -10.36 14.69 -10.39
CA GLN A 94 -10.03 13.35 -10.94
C GLN A 94 -10.19 12.26 -9.87
N ARG A 95 -10.22 11.00 -10.32
CA ARG A 95 -10.07 9.86 -9.41
C ARG A 95 -8.67 9.87 -8.81
N HIS A 96 -8.51 9.25 -7.65
CA HIS A 96 -7.24 9.18 -6.95
C HIS A 96 -6.89 7.72 -6.65
N TYR A 97 -5.59 7.47 -6.55
CA TYR A 97 -5.04 6.20 -6.16
C TYR A 97 -5.43 5.86 -4.72
N GLU A 98 -5.73 4.59 -4.44
CA GLU A 98 -6.06 4.13 -3.09
C GLU A 98 -5.09 3.05 -2.60
N PRO A 99 -4.82 2.99 -1.28
CA PRO A 99 -4.12 1.86 -0.69
C PRO A 99 -4.98 0.59 -0.82
N LEU A 100 -4.29 -0.55 -1.04
CA LEU A 100 -4.96 -1.85 -1.05
C LEU A 100 -5.45 -2.19 0.37
N GLY A 101 -4.61 -1.94 1.37
CA GLY A 101 -4.84 -2.18 2.79
C GLY A 101 -3.54 -2.23 3.56
N ASP A 102 -3.61 -2.72 4.79
CA ASP A 102 -2.49 -3.02 5.67
C ASP A 102 -2.55 -4.51 6.01
N LEU A 103 -1.43 -5.22 5.91
CA LEU A 103 -1.26 -6.53 6.53
C LEU A 103 -0.65 -6.33 7.91
N LEU A 104 -1.36 -6.80 8.93
CA LEU A 104 -0.94 -6.70 10.32
C LEU A 104 -0.56 -8.09 10.83
N ILE A 105 0.62 -8.21 11.44
CA ILE A 105 1.14 -9.46 12.00
C ILE A 105 1.56 -9.20 13.45
N ASP A 106 0.79 -9.74 14.39
CA ASP A 106 1.08 -9.71 15.82
C ASP A 106 1.83 -10.99 16.20
N PHE A 107 3.12 -10.87 16.52
CA PHE A 107 3.99 -11.99 16.85
C PHE A 107 3.86 -12.46 18.30
N GLN A 108 2.93 -11.91 19.09
CA GLN A 108 2.63 -12.33 20.46
C GLN A 108 3.86 -12.34 21.39
N HIS A 109 4.88 -11.53 21.09
CA HIS A 109 6.03 -11.35 21.97
C HIS A 109 5.59 -10.63 23.23
N ASN A 110 5.98 -11.13 24.40
CA ASN A 110 5.79 -10.40 25.65
C ASN A 110 6.57 -9.07 25.59
N GLU A 111 5.91 -7.99 25.98
CA GLU A 111 6.35 -6.62 25.74
C GLU A 111 7.76 -6.28 26.28
N GLN A 112 8.50 -5.56 25.42
CA GLN A 112 9.49 -4.50 25.70
C GLN A 112 11.00 -4.78 25.66
N ASP A 113 11.51 -5.99 25.85
CA ASP A 113 12.98 -6.22 25.82
C ASP A 113 13.42 -7.04 24.60
N TYR A 114 13.55 -6.37 23.46
CA TYR A 114 14.28 -6.90 22.32
C TYR A 114 15.69 -6.30 22.22
N THR A 115 16.63 -7.09 21.70
CA THR A 115 18.01 -6.65 21.49
C THR A 115 18.45 -6.93 20.06
N SER A 116 19.64 -6.42 19.70
CA SER A 116 20.28 -6.70 18.42
C SER A 116 19.41 -6.39 17.20
N TYR A 117 18.54 -5.38 17.31
CA TYR A 117 17.62 -5.01 16.24
C TYR A 117 18.35 -4.42 15.04
N ARG A 118 17.94 -4.85 13.85
CA ARG A 118 18.33 -4.24 12.58
C ARG A 118 17.24 -4.48 11.54
N ARG A 119 16.87 -3.44 10.82
CA ARG A 119 16.14 -3.55 9.55
C ARG A 119 16.95 -2.99 8.40
N GLU A 120 16.88 -3.60 7.23
CA GLU A 120 17.60 -3.16 6.04
C GLU A 120 16.82 -3.42 4.76
N LEU A 121 17.01 -2.55 3.76
CA LEU A 121 16.62 -2.77 2.37
C LEU A 121 17.88 -3.01 1.55
N ASP A 122 18.01 -4.20 0.99
CA ASP A 122 19.07 -4.56 0.05
C ASP A 122 18.65 -4.15 -1.37
N LEU A 123 19.27 -3.09 -1.89
CA LEU A 123 18.92 -2.51 -3.19
C LEU A 123 19.38 -3.37 -4.37
N GLN A 124 20.26 -4.35 -4.15
CA GLN A 124 20.67 -5.29 -5.20
C GLN A 124 19.69 -6.47 -5.31
N LYS A 125 19.10 -6.87 -4.18
CA LYS A 125 18.17 -8.00 -4.12
C LYS A 125 16.69 -7.60 -4.17
N GLY A 126 16.37 -6.33 -3.90
CA GLY A 126 14.97 -5.89 -3.75
C GLY A 126 14.30 -6.52 -2.53
N LEU A 127 15.06 -6.71 -1.45
CA LEU A 127 14.68 -7.50 -0.28
C LEU A 127 14.79 -6.66 0.99
N VAL A 128 13.72 -6.62 1.78
CA VAL A 128 13.78 -6.11 3.16
C VAL A 128 14.11 -7.26 4.10
N ARG A 129 15.06 -7.02 5.02
CA ARG A 129 15.36 -7.92 6.13
C ARG A 129 15.14 -7.20 7.45
N VAL A 130 14.44 -7.83 8.38
CA VAL A 130 14.31 -7.39 9.77
C VAL A 130 14.85 -8.50 10.67
N GLN A 131 15.68 -8.14 11.64
CA GLN A 131 16.31 -9.08 12.57
C GLN A 131 16.31 -8.49 13.96
N TYR A 132 16.00 -9.31 14.96
CA TYR A 132 15.99 -8.93 16.37
C TYR A 132 16.05 -10.17 17.25
N THR A 133 16.34 -9.98 18.53
CA THR A 133 16.38 -11.06 19.52
C THR A 133 15.39 -10.76 20.63
N VAL A 134 14.52 -11.72 20.96
CA VAL A 134 13.64 -11.69 22.13
C VAL A 134 14.05 -12.83 23.07
N GLY A 135 14.45 -12.49 24.29
CA GLY A 135 15.10 -13.44 25.20
C GLY A 135 16.40 -13.99 24.59
N HIS A 136 16.45 -15.29 24.29
CA HIS A 136 17.59 -15.96 23.64
C HIS A 136 17.32 -16.33 22.17
N VAL A 137 16.11 -16.09 21.67
CA VAL A 137 15.71 -16.50 20.32
C VAL A 137 15.92 -15.33 19.36
N GLN A 138 16.71 -15.57 18.31
CA GLN A 138 16.89 -14.63 17.22
C GLN A 138 15.83 -14.87 16.16
N TYR A 139 15.08 -13.82 15.84
CA TYR A 139 14.06 -13.80 14.78
C TYR A 139 14.59 -13.05 13.57
N GLN A 140 14.21 -13.52 12.39
CA GLN A 140 14.48 -12.85 11.14
C GLN A 140 13.25 -12.92 10.23
N ARG A 141 12.96 -11.80 9.58
CA ARG A 141 11.94 -11.64 8.55
C ARG A 141 12.60 -11.21 7.25
N GLU A 142 12.28 -11.86 6.16
CA GLU A 142 12.71 -11.49 4.82
C GLU A 142 11.48 -11.25 3.94
N ILE A 143 11.37 -10.06 3.34
CA ILE A 143 10.15 -9.62 2.66
C ILE A 143 10.51 -9.03 1.30
N PHE A 144 9.86 -9.51 0.25
CA PHE A 144 10.03 -9.01 -1.11
C PHE A 144 8.77 -9.22 -1.94
N SER A 145 8.68 -8.51 -3.06
CA SER A 145 7.63 -8.68 -4.06
C SER A 145 8.24 -9.31 -5.31
N SER A 146 7.80 -10.52 -5.67
CA SER A 146 8.34 -11.27 -6.81
C SER A 146 7.72 -10.78 -8.12
N TYR A 147 8.55 -10.31 -9.05
CA TYR A 147 8.12 -10.03 -10.43
C TYR A 147 7.74 -11.28 -11.22
N PRO A 148 8.55 -12.35 -11.29
CA PRO A 148 8.17 -13.53 -12.06
C PRO A 148 6.92 -14.25 -11.52
N ASP A 149 6.78 -14.31 -10.19
CA ASP A 149 5.69 -15.08 -9.55
C ASP A 149 4.45 -14.23 -9.22
N GLN A 150 4.54 -12.90 -9.37
CA GLN A 150 3.44 -11.96 -9.14
C GLN A 150 2.82 -12.01 -7.73
N VAL A 151 3.63 -12.35 -6.72
CA VAL A 151 3.23 -12.45 -5.30
C VAL A 151 4.20 -11.70 -4.39
N MET A 152 3.70 -11.23 -3.24
CA MET A 152 4.53 -10.75 -2.13
C MET A 152 4.82 -11.91 -1.19
N ILE A 153 6.07 -12.05 -0.78
CA ILE A 153 6.54 -13.16 0.05
C ILE A 153 7.09 -12.60 1.36
N ILE A 154 6.67 -13.20 2.47
CA ILE A 154 7.16 -12.94 3.83
C ILE A 154 7.72 -14.25 4.37
N ARG A 155 9.04 -14.34 4.49
CA ARG A 155 9.70 -15.48 5.11
C ARG A 155 10.02 -15.17 6.57
N LEU A 156 9.51 -15.99 7.47
CA LEU A 156 9.75 -15.88 8.91
C LEU A 156 10.68 -17.02 9.35
N THR A 157 11.71 -16.70 10.13
CA THR A 157 12.64 -17.69 10.68
C THR A 157 13.00 -17.33 12.13
N ALA A 158 13.25 -18.35 12.95
CA ALA A 158 13.71 -18.22 14.32
C ALA A 158 14.90 -19.16 14.55
N SER A 159 15.80 -18.81 15.47
CA SER A 159 16.97 -19.63 15.82
C SER A 159 16.60 -20.92 16.56
N GLU A 160 15.46 -20.94 17.23
CA GLU A 160 14.95 -22.07 17.99
C GLU A 160 13.72 -22.70 17.31
N LYS A 161 13.59 -24.02 17.44
CA LYS A 161 12.46 -24.76 16.85
C LYS A 161 11.16 -24.40 17.58
N ARG A 162 10.06 -24.32 16.82
CA ARG A 162 8.71 -24.07 17.34
C ARG A 162 8.57 -22.76 18.13
N SER A 163 9.35 -21.74 17.75
CA SER A 163 9.36 -20.44 18.42
C SER A 163 8.61 -19.33 17.68
N ILE A 164 7.99 -19.63 16.53
CA ILE A 164 7.20 -18.67 15.77
C ILE A 164 5.72 -18.91 16.05
N SER A 165 5.08 -17.92 16.64
CA SER A 165 3.63 -17.82 16.79
C SER A 165 3.21 -16.42 16.35
N PHE A 166 2.10 -16.30 15.64
CA PHE A 166 1.56 -14.99 15.30
C PHE A 166 0.05 -15.06 15.04
N MET A 167 -0.61 -13.91 15.15
CA MET A 167 -1.94 -13.65 14.64
C MET A 167 -1.83 -12.65 13.49
N THR A 168 -2.69 -12.78 12.48
CA THR A 168 -2.70 -11.84 11.36
C THR A 168 -4.11 -11.49 10.93
N HIS A 169 -4.26 -10.28 10.41
CA HIS A 169 -5.48 -9.80 9.78
C HIS A 169 -5.13 -8.67 8.80
N PHE A 170 -6.09 -8.32 7.95
CA PHE A 170 -6.01 -7.12 7.14
C PHE A 170 -6.74 -5.96 7.82
N ASP A 171 -6.29 -4.73 7.55
CA ASP A 171 -6.99 -3.51 7.90
C ASP A 171 -6.97 -2.53 6.70
N ARG A 172 -7.87 -1.54 6.69
CA ARG A 172 -7.83 -0.41 5.76
C ARG A 172 -8.13 0.93 6.45
N GLY A 173 -7.64 1.06 7.68
CA GLY A 173 -7.67 2.28 8.47
C GLY A 173 -9.08 2.81 8.76
N LYS A 174 -9.24 4.14 8.84
CA LYS A 174 -10.49 4.81 9.27
C LYS A 174 -11.71 4.58 8.35
N THR A 175 -11.56 3.89 7.22
CA THR A 175 -12.68 3.42 6.38
C THR A 175 -13.26 2.07 6.81
N ARG A 176 -13.04 1.71 8.10
CA ARG A 176 -13.40 0.46 8.78
C ARG A 176 -14.69 -0.16 8.25
N ASN A 177 -14.56 -1.38 7.74
CA ASN A 177 -15.62 -2.37 7.49
C ASN A 177 -16.45 -2.24 6.20
N LEU A 178 -15.91 -1.66 5.13
CA LEU A 178 -16.54 -1.83 3.80
C LEU A 178 -15.99 -3.02 3.01
N ASP A 179 -14.82 -3.51 3.40
CA ASP A 179 -14.18 -4.68 2.79
C ASP A 179 -14.53 -5.91 3.65
N ASP A 180 -14.94 -6.98 2.98
CA ASP A 180 -15.29 -8.25 3.59
C ASP A 180 -14.02 -9.07 3.86
N MET A 181 -13.99 -9.79 4.98
CA MET A 181 -12.86 -10.62 5.38
C MET A 181 -13.36 -11.97 5.86
N GLU A 182 -12.86 -13.03 5.23
CA GLU A 182 -13.23 -14.39 5.59
C GLU A 182 -12.03 -15.35 5.49
N PRO A 183 -11.99 -16.39 6.35
CA PRO A 183 -11.06 -17.49 6.14
C PRO A 183 -11.47 -18.30 4.91
N VAL A 184 -10.53 -18.60 4.03
CA VAL A 184 -10.77 -19.49 2.87
C VAL A 184 -10.45 -20.93 3.24
N SER A 185 -9.44 -21.15 4.08
CA SER A 185 -9.04 -22.43 4.65
C SER A 185 -8.44 -22.22 6.05
N LEU A 186 -7.88 -23.28 6.65
CA LEU A 186 -7.20 -23.19 7.95
C LEU A 186 -5.92 -22.32 7.90
N ASP A 187 -5.35 -22.17 6.72
CA ASP A 187 -4.06 -21.53 6.45
C ASP A 187 -4.16 -20.32 5.51
N SER A 188 -5.38 -19.88 5.17
CA SER A 188 -5.56 -18.72 4.29
C SER A 188 -6.70 -17.78 4.68
N LEU A 189 -6.47 -16.49 4.45
CA LEU A 189 -7.38 -15.39 4.70
C LEU A 189 -7.56 -14.58 3.42
N VAL A 190 -8.79 -14.20 3.09
CA VAL A 190 -9.09 -13.31 1.97
C VAL A 190 -9.74 -12.03 2.45
N MET A 191 -9.38 -10.91 1.82
CA MET A 191 -10.08 -9.63 1.92
C MET A 191 -10.62 -9.23 0.54
N ARG A 192 -11.90 -8.86 0.47
CA ARG A 192 -12.58 -8.42 -0.75
C ARG A 192 -13.21 -7.06 -0.57
N GLY A 193 -13.21 -6.26 -1.62
CA GLY A 193 -13.72 -4.90 -1.53
C GLY A 193 -14.00 -4.25 -2.87
N ILE A 194 -14.72 -3.12 -2.83
CA ILE A 194 -14.94 -2.27 -4.00
C ILE A 194 -14.61 -0.83 -3.65
N THR A 195 -13.75 -0.21 -4.45
CA THR A 195 -13.29 1.17 -4.26
C THR A 195 -14.12 2.12 -5.12
N GLY A 196 -14.81 3.06 -4.49
CA GLY A 196 -15.62 4.07 -5.20
C GLY A 196 -17.05 3.68 -5.59
N GLY A 197 -17.66 2.76 -4.85
CA GLY A 197 -19.10 2.44 -4.94
C GLY A 197 -19.44 1.38 -5.99
N LYS A 198 -20.71 1.30 -6.39
CA LYS A 198 -21.26 0.21 -7.22
C LYS A 198 -20.57 0.02 -8.58
N GLU A 199 -20.07 1.10 -9.18
CA GLU A 199 -19.31 1.08 -10.44
C GLU A 199 -17.79 1.29 -10.18
N GLY A 200 -17.35 0.92 -8.99
CA GLY A 200 -15.97 1.04 -8.54
C GLY A 200 -15.06 -0.08 -9.04
N ILE A 201 -13.80 0.00 -8.64
CA ILE A 201 -12.83 -1.06 -8.92
C ILE A 201 -12.90 -2.09 -7.80
N GLY A 202 -13.22 -3.33 -8.18
CA GLY A 202 -13.18 -4.50 -7.29
C GLY A 202 -11.74 -4.90 -6.99
N LYS A 203 -11.50 -5.38 -5.79
CA LYS A 203 -10.20 -5.85 -5.31
C LYS A 203 -10.36 -7.10 -4.47
N GLU A 204 -9.37 -7.97 -4.57
CA GLU A 204 -9.26 -9.19 -3.77
C GLU A 204 -7.80 -9.36 -3.37
N LEU A 205 -7.57 -9.70 -2.10
CA LEU A 205 -6.26 -9.98 -1.55
C LEU A 205 -6.33 -11.30 -0.79
N LEU A 206 -5.50 -12.26 -1.20
CA LEU A 206 -5.34 -13.55 -0.55
C LEU A 206 -4.01 -13.57 0.20
N PHE A 207 -4.03 -14.03 1.45
CA PHE A 207 -2.85 -14.36 2.23
C PHE A 207 -2.89 -15.84 2.60
N GLU A 208 -1.78 -16.54 2.34
CA GLU A 208 -1.63 -17.97 2.58
C GLU A 208 -0.37 -18.20 3.42
N VAL A 209 -0.49 -19.07 4.41
CA VAL A 209 0.60 -19.45 5.31
C VAL A 209 1.04 -20.88 4.98
N SER A 210 2.33 -21.05 4.70
CA SER A 210 2.94 -22.37 4.63
C SER A 210 4.10 -22.47 5.62
N SER A 211 4.28 -23.66 6.19
CA SER A 211 5.39 -23.98 7.06
C SER A 211 6.17 -25.15 6.48
N GLU A 212 7.51 -25.04 6.44
CA GLU A 212 8.34 -26.20 6.19
C GLU A 212 8.19 -27.22 7.35
N PRO A 213 8.09 -28.52 7.06
CA PRO A 213 7.90 -29.57 8.07
C PRO A 213 9.08 -29.75 9.05
#